data_AF-A0A926G4K2-F1
#
_entry.id   AF-A0A926G4K2-F1
#
_cell.length_a   1.000
_cell.length_b   1.000
_cell.length_c   1.000
_cell.angle_alpha   90.00
_cell.angle_beta   90.00
_cell.angle_gamma   90.00
#
_symmetry.space_group_name_H-M   'P 1'
#
loop_
_entity.id
_entity.type
_entity.pdbx_description
1 polymer ?
#
loop_
_entity_poly.entity_id
_entity_poly.type
_entity_poly.pdbx_seq_one_letter_code
_entity_poly.pdbx_strand_id
1 'polypeptide(L)'
;MKPPPTRYRVVEKGRRLVVIDTLTGAPVHEHPASGAPAQPPVQRSPAGVDDGSVFTTQPWFDEKAPRTVRLNHASRQQIKNLRFAVAIVVAVCVALSFLLWPFFPILLFVLLVQPKLHKQARAGVTRWVDGFDQAA
;
A
#
# COMPACT_ATOMS: atom_id res chain seq x y z
N MET A 1 -23.04 25.35 42.44
CA MET A 1 -23.43 24.95 41.06
C MET A 1 -22.79 23.61 40.77
N LYS A 2 -23.57 22.56 40.47
CA LYS A 2 -23.05 21.22 40.19
C LYS A 2 -22.83 21.11 38.68
N PRO A 3 -21.65 20.71 38.20
CA PRO A 3 -21.41 20.61 36.75
C PRO A 3 -22.36 19.58 36.11
N PRO A 4 -22.80 19.79 34.86
CA PRO A 4 -23.66 18.85 34.16
C PRO A 4 -22.99 17.47 34.03
N PRO A 5 -23.73 16.36 34.22
CA PRO A 5 -23.17 15.02 34.09
C PRO A 5 -22.71 14.75 32.65
N THR A 6 -21.56 14.11 32.50
CA THR A 6 -20.99 13.77 31.19
C THR A 6 -21.80 12.66 30.52
N ARG A 7 -22.19 12.88 29.26
CA ARG A 7 -23.02 11.97 28.45
C ARG A 7 -22.35 10.62 28.16
N TYR A 8 -21.02 10.57 28.24
CA TYR A 8 -20.26 9.36 27.95
C TYR A 8 -19.55 8.88 29.21
N ARG A 9 -19.58 7.56 29.42
CA ARG A 9 -18.86 6.90 30.51
C ARG A 9 -18.14 5.69 29.98
N VAL A 10 -16.86 5.57 30.31
CA VAL A 10 -16.06 4.39 30.01
C VAL A 10 -16.24 3.37 31.14
N VAL A 11 -16.56 2.13 30.79
CA VAL A 11 -16.66 1.01 31.73
C VAL A 11 -15.83 -0.15 31.21
N GLU A 12 -15.26 -0.94 32.13
CA GLU A 12 -14.55 -2.15 31.76
C GLU A 12 -15.52 -3.33 31.69
N LYS A 13 -15.57 -4.03 30.55
CA LYS A 13 -16.39 -5.22 30.33
C LYS A 13 -15.54 -6.30 29.67
N GLY A 14 -15.27 -7.39 30.40
CA GLY A 14 -14.53 -8.54 29.87
C GLY A 14 -13.07 -8.23 29.50
N ARG A 15 -12.34 -7.50 30.35
CA ARG A 15 -10.97 -7.00 30.13
C ARG A 15 -10.82 -6.01 28.96
N ARG A 16 -11.92 -5.36 28.55
CA ARG A 16 -11.92 -4.33 27.50
C ARG A 16 -12.66 -3.09 27.98
N LEU A 17 -12.10 -1.92 27.70
CA LEU A 17 -12.77 -0.64 27.92
C LEU A 17 -13.85 -0.42 26.85
N VAL A 18 -15.08 -0.18 27.28
CA VAL A 18 -16.26 0.09 26.44
C VAL A 18 -16.84 1.44 26.83
N VAL A 19 -17.09 2.29 25.83
CA VAL A 19 -17.75 3.58 26.02
C VAL A 19 -19.26 3.38 25.90
N ILE A 20 -20.00 3.81 26.92
CA ILE A 20 -21.47 3.73 26.98
C ILE A 20 -22.02 5.16 27.03
N ASP A 21 -23.09 5.42 26.27
CA ASP A 21 -23.89 6.64 26.41
C ASP A 21 -24.80 6.50 27.64
N THR A 22 -24.66 7.42 28.60
CA THR A 22 -25.38 7.40 29.88
C THR A 22 -26.86 7.72 29.75
N LEU A 23 -27.32 8.24 28.61
CA LEU A 23 -28.74 8.52 28.34
C LEU A 23 -29.49 7.31 27.79
N THR A 24 -28.81 6.41 27.08
CA THR A 24 -29.42 5.24 26.42
C THR A 24 -28.94 3.89 26.98
N GLY A 25 -27.87 3.88 27.76
CA GLY A 25 -27.29 2.66 28.36
C GLY A 25 -26.67 1.69 27.35
N ALA A 26 -26.65 2.06 26.07
CA ALA A 26 -26.18 1.22 24.98
C ALA A 26 -24.67 1.41 24.74
N PRO A 27 -23.94 0.33 24.40
CA PRO A 27 -22.57 0.48 23.90
C PRO A 27 -22.61 1.26 22.59
N VAL A 28 -21.74 2.27 22.48
CA VAL A 28 -21.56 3.00 21.22
C VAL A 28 -20.88 2.05 20.24
N HIS A 29 -21.68 1.38 19.41
CA HIS A 29 -21.17 0.67 18.25
C HIS A 29 -20.84 1.70 17.17
N GLU A 30 -19.56 1.78 16.80
CA GLU A 30 -19.13 2.49 15.60
C GLU A 30 -19.95 1.97 14.42
N HIS A 31 -20.92 2.77 13.97
CA HIS A 31 -21.60 2.52 12.72
C HIS A 31 -20.58 2.71 11.59
N PRO A 32 -20.26 1.69 10.78
CA PRO A 32 -19.57 1.95 9.53
C PRO A 32 -20.52 2.77 8.67
N ALA A 33 -20.05 3.94 8.23
CA ALA A 33 -20.81 4.80 7.34
C ALA A 33 -21.28 4.01 6.10
N SER A 34 -22.56 4.19 5.77
CA SER A 34 -23.26 3.58 4.64
C SER A 34 -22.56 3.78 3.29
N GLY A 35 -22.55 2.73 2.47
CA GLY A 35 -22.47 2.81 1.01
C GLY A 35 -21.14 2.36 0.38
N ALA A 36 -20.90 1.05 0.28
CA ALA A 36 -19.93 0.48 -0.67
C ALA A 36 -20.41 -0.89 -1.18
N PRO A 37 -20.25 -1.21 -2.49
CA PRO A 37 -20.67 -2.50 -3.05
C PRO A 37 -19.87 -3.66 -2.42
N ALA A 38 -20.55 -4.78 -2.23
CA ALA A 38 -20.07 -5.96 -1.51
C ALA A 38 -18.64 -6.37 -1.92
N GLN A 39 -17.68 -6.20 -1.01
CA GLN A 39 -16.36 -6.79 -1.11
C GLN A 39 -16.41 -8.30 -0.75
N PRO A 40 -15.70 -9.18 -1.46
CA PRO A 40 -15.62 -10.60 -1.13
C PRO A 40 -14.94 -10.81 0.23
N PRO A 41 -15.19 -11.96 0.92
CA PRO A 41 -14.85 -12.14 2.31
C PRO A 41 -13.33 -12.09 2.52
N VAL A 42 -12.90 -11.12 3.34
CA VAL A 42 -11.51 -10.98 3.76
C VAL A 42 -11.15 -12.17 4.64
N GLN A 43 -10.33 -13.08 4.09
CA GLN A 43 -9.69 -14.16 4.83
C GLN A 43 -8.83 -13.55 5.95
N ARG A 44 -9.28 -13.66 7.21
CA ARG A 44 -8.48 -13.27 8.37
C ARG A 44 -7.36 -14.31 8.55
N SER A 45 -6.15 -13.97 8.15
CA SER A 45 -4.95 -14.73 8.55
C SER A 45 -4.67 -14.53 10.05
N PRO A 46 -4.10 -15.54 10.73
CA PRO A 46 -3.97 -15.56 12.19
C PRO A 46 -2.93 -14.54 12.65
N ALA A 47 -3.13 -14.01 13.85
CA ALA A 47 -2.21 -13.11 14.53
C ALA A 47 -0.93 -13.87 14.93
N GLY A 48 0.06 -13.88 14.05
CA GLY A 48 1.45 -14.22 14.34
C GLY A 48 2.30 -12.97 14.20
N VAL A 49 3.33 -12.84 15.04
CA VAL A 49 4.29 -11.72 14.99
C VAL A 49 5.16 -11.89 13.74
N ASP A 50 4.63 -11.43 12.61
CA ASP A 50 5.30 -11.28 11.32
C ASP A 50 5.58 -9.80 11.09
N ASP A 51 6.72 -9.43 10.51
CA ASP A 51 7.15 -8.04 10.34
C ASP A 51 6.27 -7.20 9.36
N GLY A 52 5.14 -7.78 8.90
CA GLY A 52 3.81 -7.15 8.86
C GLY A 52 3.53 -6.03 7.86
N SER A 53 4.52 -5.53 7.12
CA SER A 53 4.31 -4.40 6.22
C SER A 53 3.47 -4.82 4.99
N VAL A 54 2.16 -4.65 5.12
CA VAL A 54 1.17 -4.72 4.03
C VAL A 54 1.22 -3.40 3.28
N PHE A 55 1.43 -3.44 1.97
CA PHE A 55 1.32 -2.26 1.11
C PHE A 55 0.27 -2.48 0.02
N THR A 56 -0.36 -1.38 -0.41
CA THR A 56 -1.37 -1.39 -1.46
C THR A 56 -0.78 -0.85 -2.75
N THR A 57 -0.84 -1.62 -3.83
CA THR A 57 -0.37 -1.18 -5.16
C THR A 57 -1.38 -0.23 -5.80
N GLN A 58 -0.91 0.82 -6.47
CA GLN A 58 -1.76 1.78 -7.17
C GLN A 58 -2.05 1.37 -8.64
N PRO A 59 -3.20 1.75 -9.23
CA PRO A 59 -3.57 1.39 -10.61
C PRO A 59 -2.62 1.87 -11.71
N TRP A 60 -1.72 2.81 -11.42
CA TRP A 60 -0.69 3.26 -12.37
C TRP A 60 0.60 2.42 -12.29
N PHE A 61 0.78 1.65 -11.22
CA PHE A 61 1.98 0.87 -10.95
C PHE A 61 1.90 -0.55 -11.52
N ASP A 62 0.75 -1.21 -11.34
CA ASP A 62 0.52 -2.63 -11.68
C ASP A 62 -0.81 -2.75 -12.47
N GLU A 63 -0.90 -3.70 -13.41
CA GLU A 63 -2.14 -4.02 -14.13
C GLU A 63 -3.22 -4.65 -13.23
N LYS A 64 -2.82 -5.39 -12.19
CA LYS A 64 -3.74 -6.04 -11.24
C LYS A 64 -4.15 -5.16 -10.06
N ALA A 65 -3.70 -3.91 -10.03
CA ALA A 65 -4.02 -2.98 -8.96
C ALA A 65 -5.47 -2.45 -9.05
N PRO A 66 -6.12 -2.09 -7.92
CA PRO A 66 -5.56 -2.05 -6.56
C PRO A 66 -5.63 -3.41 -5.84
N ARG A 67 -4.50 -3.89 -5.31
CA ARG A 67 -4.39 -5.10 -4.47
C ARG A 67 -3.42 -4.87 -3.29
N THR A 68 -3.58 -5.65 -2.23
CA THR A 68 -2.70 -5.62 -1.05
C THR A 68 -1.67 -6.74 -1.14
N VAL A 69 -0.39 -6.41 -0.95
CA VAL A 69 0.74 -7.36 -1.02
C VAL A 69 1.43 -7.39 0.34
N ARG A 70 1.73 -8.59 0.83
CA ARG A 70 2.45 -8.82 2.10
C ARG A 70 3.94 -9.00 1.82
N LEU A 71 4.77 -8.17 2.46
CA LEU A 71 6.23 -8.31 2.37
C LEU A 71 6.75 -9.31 3.40
N ASN A 72 7.17 -10.49 2.93
CA ASN A 72 7.93 -11.47 3.72
C ASN A 72 9.44 -11.15 3.73
N HIS A 73 10.24 -11.89 4.50
CA HIS A 73 11.69 -11.65 4.58
C HIS A 73 12.44 -11.86 3.24
N ALA A 74 11.97 -12.78 2.39
CA ALA A 74 12.57 -13.05 1.07
C ALA A 74 12.39 -11.85 0.12
N SER A 75 11.19 -11.26 0.07
CA SER A 75 10.89 -10.06 -0.71
C SER A 75 11.73 -8.85 -0.30
N ARG A 76 12.04 -8.71 1.00
CA ARG A 76 12.94 -7.65 1.51
C ARG A 76 14.35 -7.76 0.92
N GLN A 77 14.87 -8.97 0.74
CA GLN A 77 16.18 -9.17 0.12
C GLN A 77 16.15 -8.83 -1.38
N GLN A 78 15.06 -9.14 -2.08
CA GLN A 78 14.87 -8.77 -3.48
C GLN A 78 14.83 -7.24 -3.66
N ILE A 79 14.13 -6.52 -2.78
CA ILE A 79 14.09 -5.05 -2.79
C ILE A 79 15.48 -4.45 -2.52
N LYS A 80 16.28 -5.05 -1.62
CA LYS A 80 17.66 -4.61 -1.37
C LYS A 80 18.56 -4.74 -2.59
N ASN A 81 18.32 -5.72 -3.45
CA ASN A 81 19.08 -5.86 -4.70
C ASN A 81 18.57 -4.88 -5.77
N LEU A 82 17.26 -4.61 -5.80
CA LEU A 82 16.64 -3.68 -6.75
C LEU A 82 17.24 -2.26 -6.66
N ARG A 83 17.63 -1.80 -5.46
CA ARG A 83 18.25 -0.47 -5.29
C ARG A 83 19.53 -0.29 -6.13
N PHE A 84 20.31 -1.35 -6.30
CA PHE A 84 21.54 -1.30 -7.11
C PHE A 84 21.20 -1.26 -8.60
N ALA A 85 20.21 -2.04 -9.04
CA ALA A 85 19.73 -1.97 -10.42
C ALA A 85 19.21 -0.56 -10.75
N VAL A 86 18.41 0.04 -9.86
CA VAL A 86 17.94 1.42 -10.02
C VAL A 86 19.11 2.40 -10.04
N ALA A 87 20.10 2.25 -9.15
CA ALA A 87 21.28 3.11 -9.12
C ALA A 87 22.09 3.04 -10.42
N ILE A 88 22.25 1.85 -11.01
CA ILE A 88 22.92 1.66 -12.30
C ILE A 88 22.14 2.37 -13.42
N VAL A 89 20.82 2.19 -13.49
CA VAL A 89 19.97 2.86 -14.49
C VAL A 89 20.12 4.38 -14.38
N VAL A 90 20.07 4.93 -13.16
CA VAL A 90 20.24 6.37 -12.93
C VAL A 90 21.63 6.82 -13.36
N ALA A 91 22.70 6.11 -12.99
CA ALA A 91 24.07 6.45 -13.39
C ALA A 91 24.24 6.46 -14.91
N VAL A 92 23.67 5.49 -15.62
CA VAL A 92 23.66 5.44 -17.08
C VAL A 92 22.90 6.63 -17.67
N CYS A 93 21.71 6.95 -17.14
CA CYS A 93 20.95 8.13 -17.58
C CYS A 93 21.75 9.42 -17.39
N VAL A 94 22.45 9.58 -16.26
CA VAL A 94 23.30 10.75 -16.00
C VAL A 94 24.45 10.82 -17.00
N ALA A 95 25.18 9.72 -17.21
CA ALA A 95 26.27 9.67 -18.18
C ALA A 95 25.80 10.02 -19.61
N LEU A 96 24.66 9.45 -20.03
CA LEU A 96 24.04 9.75 -21.32
C LEU A 96 23.57 11.21 -21.41
N SER A 97 23.12 11.81 -20.32
CA SER A 97 22.74 13.22 -20.28
C SER A 97 23.91 14.14 -20.59
N PHE A 98 25.11 13.82 -20.13
CA PHE A 98 26.31 14.58 -20.47
C PHE A 98 26.78 14.31 -21.90
N LEU A 99 26.72 13.05 -22.35
CA LEU A 99 27.18 12.64 -23.69
C LEU A 99 26.29 13.13 -24.83
N LEU A 100 24.97 13.13 -24.63
CA LEU A 100 23.97 13.44 -25.65
C LEU A 100 23.34 14.83 -25.46
N TRP A 101 23.98 15.70 -24.67
CA TRP A 101 23.53 17.09 -24.50
C TRP A 101 23.62 17.84 -25.84
N PRO A 102 22.59 18.62 -26.26
CA PRO A 102 21.35 18.97 -25.55
C PRO A 102 20.13 18.09 -25.89
N PHE A 103 20.29 17.04 -26.69
CA PHE A 103 19.16 16.25 -27.20
C PHE A 103 18.62 15.21 -26.21
N PHE A 104 19.42 14.83 -25.21
CA PHE A 104 19.02 13.85 -24.20
C PHE A 104 17.65 14.10 -23.54
N PRO A 105 17.33 15.30 -23.00
CA PRO A 105 16.02 15.54 -22.39
C PRO A 105 14.85 15.36 -23.37
N ILE A 106 15.03 15.75 -24.65
CA ILE A 106 14.01 15.57 -25.69
C ILE A 106 13.82 14.08 -25.96
N LEU A 107 14.92 13.34 -26.14
CA LEU A 107 14.88 11.90 -26.39
C LEU A 107 14.25 11.15 -25.21
N LEU A 108 14.63 11.49 -23.98
CA LEU A 108 14.09 10.93 -22.76
C LEU A 108 12.58 11.19 -22.65
N PHE A 109 12.14 12.42 -22.94
CA PHE A 109 10.71 12.76 -22.94
C PHE A 109 9.93 11.98 -23.98
N VAL A 110 10.41 11.95 -25.24
CA VAL A 110 9.75 11.18 -26.32
C VAL A 110 9.64 9.71 -25.92
N LEU A 111 10.70 9.12 -25.35
CA LEU A 111 10.70 7.74 -24.87
C LEU A 111 9.71 7.53 -23.71
N LEU A 112 9.70 8.44 -22.73
CA LEU A 112 8.81 8.41 -21.56
C LEU A 112 7.34 8.69 -21.89
N VAL A 113 6.98 9.18 -23.08
CA VAL A 113 5.56 9.38 -23.45
C VAL A 113 5.02 8.17 -24.24
N GLN A 114 5.88 7.25 -24.68
CA GLN A 114 5.44 6.12 -25.51
C GLN A 114 4.50 5.16 -24.75
N PRO A 115 3.23 5.02 -25.16
CA PRO A 115 2.24 4.21 -24.44
C PRO A 115 2.60 2.72 -24.43
N LYS A 116 3.35 2.25 -25.43
CA LYS A 116 3.81 0.86 -25.51
C LYS A 116 4.86 0.54 -24.44
N LEU A 117 5.81 1.45 -24.19
CA LEU A 117 6.81 1.26 -23.15
C LEU A 117 6.15 1.22 -21.77
N HIS A 118 5.19 2.11 -21.50
CA HIS A 118 4.44 2.10 -20.24
C HIS A 118 3.72 0.78 -20.00
N LYS A 119 3.04 0.25 -21.01
CA LYS A 119 2.35 -1.05 -20.90
C LYS A 119 3.32 -2.18 -20.64
N GLN A 120 4.44 -2.22 -21.36
CA GLN A 120 5.47 -3.25 -21.16
C GLN A 120 6.13 -3.15 -19.78
N ALA A 121 6.45 -1.94 -19.33
CA ALA A 121 7.00 -1.70 -18.00
C ALA A 121 6.01 -2.15 -16.93
N ARG A 122 4.72 -1.79 -17.05
CA ARG A 122 3.67 -2.24 -16.13
C ARG A 122 3.50 -3.74 -16.11
N ALA A 123 3.47 -4.40 -17.27
CA ALA A 123 3.40 -5.87 -17.34
C ALA A 123 4.62 -6.54 -16.68
N GLY A 124 5.82 -5.96 -16.82
CA GLY A 124 7.03 -6.40 -16.13
C GLY A 124 6.91 -6.23 -14.61
N VAL A 125 6.42 -5.09 -14.15
CA VAL A 125 6.15 -4.82 -12.74
C VAL A 125 5.10 -5.79 -12.19
N THR A 126 4.01 -6.05 -12.91
CA THR A 126 2.99 -7.03 -12.52
C THR A 126 3.59 -8.41 -12.29
N ARG A 127 4.46 -8.88 -13.20
CA ARG A 127 5.16 -10.18 -13.05
C ARG A 127 6.10 -10.20 -11.85
N TRP A 128 6.81 -9.09 -11.60
CA TRP A 128 7.68 -8.98 -10.44
C TRP A 128 6.89 -8.98 -9.13
N VAL A 129 5.77 -8.26 -9.07
CA VAL A 129 4.86 -8.24 -7.91
C VAL A 129 4.20 -9.61 -7.70
N ASP A 130 3.78 -10.30 -8.77
CA ASP A 130 3.25 -11.66 -8.68
C ASP A 130 4.28 -12.65 -8.07
N GLY A 131 5.58 -12.38 -8.24
CA GLY A 131 6.63 -13.15 -7.58
C GLY A 131 6.64 -12.99 -6.05
N PHE A 132 6.11 -11.89 -5.51
CA PHE A 132 5.94 -11.73 -4.06
C PHE A 132 4.76 -12.55 -3.52
N ASP A 133 3.67 -12.63 -4.27
CA ASP A 133 2.48 -13.41 -3.90
C ASP A 133 2.77 -14.92 -3.88
N GLN A 134 3.62 -15.41 -4.79
CA GLN A 134 4.02 -16.83 -4.84
C GLN A 134 5.00 -17.27 -3.75
N ALA A 135 5.70 -16.32 -3.14
CA ALA A 135 6.69 -16.59 -2.09
C ALA A 135 6.10 -16.51 -0.67
N ALA A 136 4.84 -16.12 -0.53
CA ALA A 136 4.09 -15.97 0.73
C ALA A 136 3.26 -17.21 1.04
#